data_AF-A0A0P9FF71-F1
#
_entry.id   AF-A0A0P9FF71-F1
#
_cell.length_a   1.000
_cell.length_b   1.000
_cell.length_c   1.000
_cell.angle_alpha   90.00
_cell.angle_beta   90.00
_cell.angle_gamma   90.00
#
_symmetry.space_group_name_H-M   'P 1'
#
loop_
_entity.id
_entity.type
_entity.pdbx_description
1 polymer ?
#
loop_
_entity_poly.entity_id
_entity_poly.type
_entity_poly.pdbx_seq_one_letter_code
_entity_poly.pdbx_strand_id
1 'polypeptide(L)'
;MDTPRRGAAAGSILDTAEEESGLSAVVGNGAQTLAREQAAGDTAVLQSVRDVLSAAFRERPQFLDPFAPAAERNAEVLMVLRAAIQEQRQRSGPLARVPNDHETLIQLFAQTLGWGPAQRYLDDERVTEIKINNESIMVQEAGHGFVTVPERFNTKAEVKTRAILLASILGVRLDSEHPQETLPIAHGTRMHVTIYPRIPDVDGALVCIRRGRREAWDLDDILSRGTINTEIAELLKLLVGARCAVII
;
A
#
# COMPACT_ATOMS: atom_id res chain seq x y z
N MET A 1 -79.88 18.83 9.54
CA MET A 1 -80.46 20.05 10.14
C MET A 1 -79.43 20.64 11.07
N ASP A 2 -79.12 21.90 10.82
CA ASP A 2 -78.58 22.92 11.73
C ASP A 2 -77.28 22.67 12.55
N THR A 3 -76.28 23.49 12.20
CA THR A 3 -75.30 24.10 13.12
C THR A 3 -76.04 25.11 14.05
N PRO A 4 -75.45 26.02 14.87
CA PRO A 4 -74.05 26.40 15.16
C PRO A 4 -73.82 26.67 16.68
N ARG A 5 -72.65 27.08 17.22
CA ARG A 5 -72.19 28.48 17.44
C ARG A 5 -71.04 28.45 18.50
N ARG A 6 -69.86 29.01 18.21
CA ARG A 6 -69.31 30.36 18.56
C ARG A 6 -68.63 30.49 19.94
N GLY A 7 -67.46 31.15 19.91
CA GLY A 7 -66.88 32.00 20.97
C GLY A 7 -65.52 31.51 21.48
N ALA A 8 -64.35 32.05 21.13
CA ALA A 8 -63.78 33.41 21.21
C ALA A 8 -62.95 33.68 22.51
N ALA A 9 -61.87 34.47 22.33
CA ALA A 9 -60.89 35.04 23.28
C ALA A 9 -59.66 34.14 23.62
N ALA A 10 -58.38 34.48 23.36
CA ALA A 10 -57.54 35.69 23.41
C ALA A 10 -56.67 35.78 24.69
N GLY A 11 -55.35 36.03 24.49
CA GLY A 11 -54.34 36.41 25.51
C GLY A 11 -53.25 35.34 25.71
N SER A 12 -52.11 35.39 25.00
CA SER A 12 -50.87 36.16 25.27
C SER A 12 -50.06 35.66 26.47
N ILE A 13 -48.77 35.33 26.25
CA ILE A 13 -47.58 35.94 26.90
C ILE A 13 -46.34 35.02 26.76
N LEU A 14 -45.30 35.61 26.15
CA LEU A 14 -43.85 35.35 26.23
C LEU A 14 -43.26 34.05 25.66
N ASP A 15 -42.72 34.20 24.46
CA ASP A 15 -41.68 33.36 23.85
C ASP A 15 -40.31 33.90 24.31
N THR A 16 -39.63 33.17 25.18
CA THR A 16 -38.22 33.41 25.54
C THR A 16 -37.36 32.58 24.61
N ALA A 17 -36.80 33.23 23.58
CA ALA A 17 -35.78 32.64 22.72
C ALA A 17 -34.52 32.33 23.54
N GLU A 18 -34.12 31.06 23.49
CA GLU A 18 -32.90 30.51 24.08
C GLU A 18 -31.65 31.06 23.37
N GLU A 19 -30.79 31.72 24.14
CA GLU A 19 -29.39 31.96 23.77
C GLU A 19 -28.55 30.69 24.01
N GLU A 20 -28.55 29.75 23.07
CA GLU A 20 -27.49 28.75 22.93
C GLU A 20 -26.82 28.89 21.55
N SER A 21 -26.02 29.94 21.37
CA SER A 21 -25.26 30.17 20.14
C SER A 21 -23.90 30.79 20.46
N GLY A 22 -22.85 29.98 20.41
CA GLY A 22 -21.48 30.52 20.32
C GLY A 22 -20.34 29.53 20.51
N LEU A 23 -20.44 28.59 21.47
CA LEU A 23 -19.26 27.77 21.82
C LEU A 23 -19.06 26.51 20.95
N SER A 24 -20.11 25.92 20.40
CA SER A 24 -19.98 24.69 19.58
C SER A 24 -19.33 24.95 18.20
N ALA A 25 -19.58 26.12 17.60
CA ALA A 25 -19.04 26.49 16.29
C ALA A 25 -17.52 26.80 16.33
N VAL A 26 -17.01 27.33 17.44
CA VAL A 26 -15.58 27.65 17.60
C VAL A 26 -14.74 26.38 17.81
N VAL A 27 -15.27 25.39 18.54
CA VAL A 27 -14.58 24.10 18.78
C VAL A 27 -14.53 23.23 17.52
N GLY A 28 -15.61 23.23 16.71
CA GLY A 28 -15.66 22.50 15.44
C GLY A 28 -14.69 23.03 14.38
N ASN A 29 -14.48 24.36 14.32
CA ASN A 29 -13.53 24.98 13.40
C ASN A 29 -12.07 24.73 13.82
N GLY A 30 -11.76 24.71 15.12
CA GLY A 30 -10.41 24.45 15.62
C GLY A 30 -9.90 23.04 15.27
N ALA A 31 -10.74 22.02 15.46
CA ALA A 31 -10.38 20.63 15.13
C ALA A 31 -10.19 20.42 13.61
N GLN A 32 -11.00 21.08 12.78
CA GLN A 32 -10.87 21.01 11.32
C GLN A 32 -9.62 21.75 10.81
N THR A 33 -9.28 22.89 11.42
CA THR A 33 -8.05 23.63 11.10
C THR A 33 -6.81 22.82 11.48
N LEU A 34 -6.77 22.24 12.69
CA LEU A 34 -5.66 21.40 13.14
C LEU A 34 -5.48 20.15 12.26
N ALA A 35 -6.57 19.48 11.89
CA ALA A 35 -6.52 18.32 10.99
C ALA A 35 -6.01 18.69 9.58
N ARG A 36 -6.40 19.86 9.05
CA ARG A 36 -5.91 20.38 7.77
C ARG A 36 -4.44 20.77 7.84
N GLU A 37 -4.00 21.42 8.91
CA GLU A 37 -2.60 21.77 9.14
C GLU A 37 -1.72 20.52 9.29
N GLN A 38 -2.20 19.50 10.01
CA GLN A 38 -1.49 18.23 10.16
C GLN A 38 -1.42 17.47 8.82
N ALA A 39 -2.52 17.39 8.07
CA ALA A 39 -2.52 16.77 6.74
C ALA A 39 -1.64 17.53 5.73
N ALA A 40 -1.60 18.86 5.79
CA ALA A 40 -0.70 19.68 4.99
C ALA A 40 0.77 19.46 5.39
N GLY A 41 1.04 19.34 6.70
CA GLY A 41 2.35 18.98 7.24
C GLY A 41 2.82 17.61 6.76
N ASP A 42 1.96 16.60 6.84
CA ASP A 42 2.25 15.25 6.37
C ASP A 42 2.51 15.24 4.86
N THR A 43 1.73 15.97 4.07
CA THR A 43 1.94 16.11 2.62
C THR A 43 3.30 16.75 2.30
N ALA A 44 3.67 17.82 3.01
CA ALA A 44 4.96 18.48 2.82
C ALA A 44 6.15 17.59 3.21
N VAL A 45 6.00 16.81 4.28
CA VAL A 45 7.00 15.80 4.71
C VAL A 45 7.17 14.74 3.63
N LEU A 46 6.07 14.12 3.18
CA LEU A 46 6.10 13.07 2.15
C LEU A 46 6.70 13.58 0.83
N GLN A 47 6.37 14.81 0.43
CA GLN A 47 6.96 15.41 -0.76
C GLN A 47 8.46 15.66 -0.58
N SER A 48 8.88 16.20 0.56
CA SER A 48 10.31 16.41 0.83
C SER A 48 11.09 15.11 0.89
N VAL A 49 10.52 14.03 1.44
CA VAL A 49 11.14 12.69 1.42
C VAL A 49 11.32 12.21 -0.01
N ARG A 50 10.28 12.31 -0.85
CA ARG A 50 10.35 11.93 -2.26
C ARG A 50 11.45 12.70 -3.00
N ASP A 51 11.53 14.01 -2.82
CA ASP A 51 12.50 14.86 -3.50
C ASP A 51 13.94 14.52 -3.07
N VAL A 52 14.17 14.36 -1.76
CA VAL A 52 15.47 13.97 -1.19
C VAL A 52 15.93 12.63 -1.74
N LEU A 53 15.07 11.61 -1.69
CA LEU A 53 15.42 10.26 -2.15
C LEU A 53 15.65 10.23 -3.66
N SER A 54 14.77 10.86 -4.45
CA SER A 54 14.89 10.91 -5.91
C SER A 54 16.16 11.65 -6.35
N ALA A 55 16.55 12.71 -5.63
CA ALA A 55 17.80 13.40 -5.90
C ALA A 55 19.03 12.56 -5.52
N ALA A 56 19.02 11.94 -4.33
CA ALA A 56 20.15 11.15 -3.82
C ALA A 56 20.41 9.86 -4.62
N PHE A 57 19.37 9.27 -5.20
CA PHE A 57 19.43 8.00 -5.93
C PHE A 57 19.23 8.14 -7.44
N ARG A 58 19.44 9.34 -8.00
CA ARG A 58 19.35 9.57 -9.46
C ARG A 58 20.20 8.60 -10.28
N GLU A 59 21.43 8.37 -9.84
CA GLU A 59 22.38 7.45 -10.50
C GLU A 59 22.29 6.00 -9.96
N ARG A 60 21.46 5.77 -8.93
CA ARG A 60 21.30 4.47 -8.24
C ARG A 60 19.82 4.15 -8.01
N PRO A 61 19.00 4.09 -9.07
CA PRO A 61 17.54 3.97 -8.96
C PRO A 61 17.07 2.69 -8.29
N GLN A 62 17.91 1.66 -8.16
CA GLN A 62 17.59 0.42 -7.44
C GLN A 62 17.21 0.66 -5.97
N PHE A 63 17.67 1.76 -5.35
CA PHE A 63 17.30 2.09 -3.97
C PHE A 63 15.96 2.83 -3.85
N LEU A 64 15.37 3.23 -4.97
CA LEU A 64 14.00 3.74 -5.06
C LEU A 64 12.99 2.61 -5.31
N ASP A 65 13.45 1.45 -5.78
CA ASP A 65 12.59 0.31 -6.10
C ASP A 65 12.01 -0.32 -4.82
N PRO A 66 10.67 -0.31 -4.63
CA PRO A 66 10.06 -0.90 -3.47
C PRO A 66 10.13 -2.44 -3.44
N PHE A 67 10.52 -3.08 -4.54
CA PHE A 67 10.70 -4.53 -4.64
C PHE A 67 12.17 -4.99 -4.52
N ALA A 68 13.12 -4.04 -4.41
CA ALA A 68 14.52 -4.35 -4.18
C ALA A 68 14.75 -5.01 -2.80
N PRO A 69 15.84 -5.77 -2.61
CA PRO A 69 16.18 -6.38 -1.33
C PRO A 69 16.19 -5.36 -0.18
N ALA A 70 15.32 -5.57 0.81
CA ALA A 70 15.09 -4.61 1.88
C ALA A 70 16.35 -4.31 2.70
N ALA A 71 17.21 -5.31 2.94
CA ALA A 71 18.45 -5.14 3.69
C ALA A 71 19.38 -4.08 3.07
N GLU A 72 19.60 -4.16 1.75
CA GLU A 72 20.45 -3.23 1.01
C GLU A 72 19.78 -1.87 0.84
N ARG A 73 18.50 -1.87 0.43
CA ARG A 73 17.73 -0.64 0.21
C ARG A 73 17.58 0.18 1.49
N ASN A 74 17.16 -0.45 2.58
CA ASN A 74 16.85 0.27 3.82
C ASN A 74 18.09 0.92 4.43
N ALA A 75 19.26 0.29 4.34
CA ALA A 75 20.51 0.87 4.81
C ALA A 75 20.82 2.22 4.12
N GLU A 76 20.72 2.26 2.79
CA GLU A 76 20.96 3.48 2.00
C GLU A 76 19.88 4.54 2.24
N VAL A 77 18.60 4.14 2.24
CA VAL A 77 17.47 5.06 2.51
C VAL A 77 17.63 5.73 3.88
N LEU A 78 17.96 4.96 4.93
CA LEU A 78 18.16 5.48 6.27
C LEU A 78 19.33 6.47 6.33
N MET A 79 20.44 6.15 5.67
CA MET A 79 21.59 7.04 5.60
C MET A 79 21.22 8.39 4.99
N VAL A 80 20.54 8.38 3.83
CA VAL A 80 20.13 9.58 3.11
C VAL A 80 19.13 10.42 3.94
N LEU A 81 18.09 9.79 4.47
CA LEU A 81 17.05 10.51 5.23
C LEU A 81 17.60 11.11 6.53
N ARG A 82 18.49 10.40 7.24
CA ARG A 82 19.12 10.94 8.45
C ARG A 82 19.98 12.16 8.16
N ALA A 83 20.74 12.13 7.07
CA ALA A 83 21.53 13.30 6.63
C ALA A 83 20.61 14.48 6.27
N ALA A 84 19.53 14.23 5.52
CA ALA A 84 18.58 15.27 5.12
C ALA A 84 17.84 15.89 6.32
N ILE A 85 17.41 15.08 7.29
CA ILE A 85 16.80 15.57 8.53
C ILE A 85 17.76 16.48 9.29
N GLN A 86 19.03 16.09 9.41
CA GLN A 86 20.03 16.89 10.11
C GLN A 86 20.29 18.24 9.41
N GLU A 87 20.34 18.26 8.07
CA GLU A 87 20.46 19.51 7.30
C GLU A 87 19.21 20.38 7.46
N GLN A 88 18.02 19.80 7.33
CA GLN A 88 16.77 20.55 7.40
C GLN A 88 16.44 21.06 8.80
N ARG A 89 16.96 20.44 9.86
CA ARG A 89 16.91 21.01 11.23
C ARG A 89 17.61 22.35 11.32
N GLN A 90 18.72 22.54 10.61
CA GLN A 90 19.47 23.81 10.63
C GLN A 90 18.77 24.91 9.83
N ARG A 91 18.07 24.54 8.76
CA ARG A 91 17.39 25.47 7.85
C ARG A 91 15.88 25.58 8.09
N SER A 92 15.35 24.92 9.14
CA SER A 92 13.92 24.83 9.44
C SER A 92 13.07 24.31 8.27
N GLY A 93 13.50 23.23 7.62
CA GLY A 93 12.79 22.58 6.51
C GLY A 93 11.68 21.60 6.96
N PRO A 94 10.89 21.04 6.01
CA PRO A 94 9.76 20.16 6.32
C PRO A 94 10.11 18.93 7.17
N LEU A 95 11.29 18.36 6.99
CA LEU A 95 11.77 17.17 7.73
C LEU A 95 12.38 17.51 9.09
N ALA A 96 12.48 18.79 9.47
CA ALA A 96 13.18 19.20 10.69
C ALA A 96 12.63 18.54 11.96
N ARG A 97 11.31 18.33 12.01
CA ARG A 97 10.59 17.75 13.15
C ARG A 97 10.42 16.23 13.07
N VAL A 98 10.84 15.60 11.98
CA VAL A 98 10.69 14.16 11.79
C VAL A 98 11.62 13.40 12.76
N PRO A 99 11.10 12.41 13.51
CA PRO A 99 11.92 11.48 14.29
C PRO A 99 12.93 10.73 13.40
N ASN A 100 14.16 10.53 13.89
CA ASN A 100 15.24 9.91 13.11
C ASN A 100 15.43 8.41 13.40
N ASP A 101 14.45 7.79 14.07
CA ASP A 101 14.46 6.37 14.38
C ASP A 101 14.21 5.52 13.13
N HIS A 102 14.58 4.24 13.21
CA HIS A 102 14.52 3.35 12.05
C HIS A 102 13.08 3.16 11.53
N GLU A 103 12.12 2.94 12.43
CA GLU A 103 10.75 2.58 12.06
C GLU A 103 10.05 3.72 11.32
N THR A 104 10.15 4.94 11.85
CA THR A 104 9.59 6.15 11.24
C THR A 104 10.12 6.36 9.82
N LEU A 105 11.43 6.23 9.61
CA LEU A 105 12.05 6.50 8.30
C LEU A 105 11.69 5.46 7.24
N ILE A 106 11.60 4.18 7.62
CA ILE A 106 11.14 3.12 6.71
C ILE A 106 9.65 3.28 6.41
N GLN A 107 8.84 3.72 7.39
CA GLN A 107 7.42 4.03 7.15
C GLN A 107 7.27 5.20 6.17
N LEU A 108 8.10 6.24 6.26
CA LEU A 108 8.10 7.36 5.32
C LEU A 108 8.48 6.90 3.90
N PHE A 109 9.48 6.02 3.76
CA PHE A 109 9.78 5.40 2.47
C PHE A 109 8.56 4.63 1.94
N ALA A 110 7.96 3.78 2.77
CA ALA A 110 6.81 2.97 2.42
C ALA A 110 5.62 3.82 1.94
N GLN A 111 5.35 4.94 2.61
CA GLN A 111 4.28 5.86 2.24
C GLN A 111 4.56 6.64 0.95
N THR A 112 5.82 6.99 0.67
CA THR A 112 6.18 7.88 -0.45
C THR A 112 6.44 7.15 -1.76
N LEU A 113 7.32 6.15 -1.73
CA LEU A 113 7.80 5.39 -2.89
C LEU A 113 7.37 3.93 -2.83
N GLY A 114 7.07 3.44 -1.63
CA GLY A 114 6.66 2.06 -1.39
C GLY A 114 5.18 1.77 -1.58
N TRP A 115 4.79 0.60 -1.06
CA TRP A 115 3.43 0.08 -1.05
C TRP A 115 2.70 0.35 0.27
N GLY A 116 3.01 1.49 0.91
CA GLY A 116 2.39 1.92 2.16
C GLY A 116 2.41 0.82 3.23
N PRO A 117 1.27 0.49 3.87
CA PRO A 117 1.21 -0.55 4.90
C PRO A 117 1.62 -1.95 4.40
N ALA A 118 1.54 -2.24 3.10
CA ALA A 118 1.96 -3.52 2.56
C ALA A 118 3.49 -3.66 2.43
N GLN A 119 4.24 -2.55 2.50
CA GLN A 119 5.70 -2.57 2.27
C GLN A 119 6.44 -3.48 3.25
N ARG A 120 6.04 -3.50 4.53
CA ARG A 120 6.67 -4.36 5.54
C ARG A 120 6.60 -5.85 5.18
N TYR A 121 5.54 -6.26 4.48
CA TYR A 121 5.32 -7.64 4.05
C TYR A 121 6.05 -7.95 2.75
N LEU A 122 6.22 -6.95 1.87
CA LEU A 122 7.08 -7.09 0.70
C LEU A 122 8.56 -7.26 1.09
N ASP A 123 8.96 -6.55 2.14
CA ASP A 123 10.32 -6.57 2.67
C ASP A 123 10.65 -7.88 3.44
N ASP A 124 9.63 -8.59 3.94
CA ASP A 124 9.81 -9.85 4.66
C ASP A 124 10.06 -11.03 3.70
N GLU A 125 11.24 -11.64 3.79
CA GLU A 125 11.68 -12.76 2.96
C GLU A 125 10.88 -14.04 3.15
N ARG A 126 10.17 -14.18 4.28
CA ARG A 126 9.29 -15.33 4.55
C ARG A 126 7.99 -15.25 3.75
N VAL A 127 7.55 -14.04 3.41
CA VAL A 127 6.32 -13.79 2.68
C VAL A 127 6.54 -14.07 1.19
N THR A 128 5.73 -14.99 0.66
CA THR A 128 5.80 -15.46 -0.74
C THR A 128 4.75 -14.81 -1.64
N GLU A 129 3.58 -14.48 -1.08
CA GLU A 129 2.48 -13.87 -1.81
C GLU A 129 1.75 -12.84 -0.93
N ILE A 130 1.34 -11.74 -1.54
CA ILE A 130 0.60 -10.65 -0.91
C ILE A 130 -0.61 -10.35 -1.79
N LYS A 131 -1.79 -10.30 -1.17
CA LYS A 131 -3.02 -9.87 -1.81
C LYS A 131 -3.51 -8.60 -1.14
N ILE A 132 -3.86 -7.62 -1.96
CA ILE A 132 -4.48 -6.38 -1.52
C ILE A 132 -5.85 -6.33 -2.17
N ASN A 133 -6.88 -6.45 -1.36
CA ASN A 133 -8.28 -6.38 -1.78
C ASN A 133 -8.84 -5.07 -1.26
N ASN A 134 -8.84 -4.03 -2.11
CA ASN A 134 -9.12 -2.66 -1.68
C ASN A 134 -8.19 -2.29 -0.50
N GLU A 135 -8.72 -1.91 0.65
CA GLU A 135 -7.89 -1.52 1.80
C GLU A 135 -7.25 -2.71 2.53
N SER A 136 -7.79 -3.92 2.37
CA SER A 136 -7.41 -5.09 3.16
C SER A 136 -6.18 -5.79 2.58
N ILE A 137 -5.26 -6.19 3.45
CA ILE A 137 -4.04 -6.92 3.07
C ILE A 137 -4.12 -8.36 3.59
N MET A 138 -3.72 -9.31 2.75
CA MET A 138 -3.54 -10.72 3.10
C MET A 138 -2.16 -11.17 2.65
N VAL A 139 -1.50 -11.98 3.47
CA VAL A 139 -0.15 -12.47 3.20
C VAL A 139 -0.09 -13.99 3.30
N GLN A 140 0.87 -14.58 2.60
CA GLN A 140 1.12 -16.02 2.64
C GLN A 140 2.62 -16.29 2.76
N GLU A 141 2.99 -17.09 3.76
CA GLU A 141 4.31 -17.71 3.85
C GLU A 141 4.35 -19.06 3.12
N ALA A 142 5.53 -19.50 2.71
CA ALA A 142 5.70 -20.76 1.99
C ALA A 142 5.13 -21.94 2.79
N GLY A 143 4.18 -22.69 2.21
CA GLY A 143 3.57 -23.85 2.85
C GLY A 143 2.45 -23.54 3.84
N HIS A 144 2.13 -22.26 4.05
CA HIS A 144 1.02 -21.83 4.91
C HIS A 144 -0.15 -21.30 4.10
N GLY A 145 -1.32 -21.18 4.74
CA GLY A 145 -2.49 -20.50 4.16
C GLY A 145 -2.36 -18.98 4.20
N PHE A 146 -3.25 -18.28 3.50
CA PHE A 146 -3.32 -16.83 3.61
C PHE A 146 -3.83 -16.40 4.99
N VAL A 147 -3.24 -15.34 5.52
CA VAL A 147 -3.67 -14.67 6.75
C VAL A 147 -3.94 -13.20 6.45
N THR A 148 -5.09 -12.70 6.91
CA THR A 148 -5.40 -11.26 6.89
C THR A 148 -4.65 -10.56 8.00
N VAL A 149 -3.91 -9.51 7.65
CA VAL A 149 -3.11 -8.73 8.60
C VAL A 149 -3.91 -7.54 9.14
N PRO A 150 -3.56 -6.98 10.32
CA PRO A 150 -4.30 -5.86 10.89
C PRO A 150 -4.11 -4.55 10.12
N GLU A 151 -2.98 -4.36 9.43
CA GLU A 151 -2.69 -3.16 8.65
C GLU A 151 -3.58 -3.06 7.41
N ARG A 152 -3.97 -1.83 7.09
CA ARG A 152 -4.86 -1.50 5.97
C ARG A 152 -4.43 -0.20 5.32
N PHE A 153 -4.70 -0.07 4.04
CA PHE A 153 -4.59 1.22 3.36
C PHE A 153 -5.65 2.19 3.88
N ASN A 154 -5.35 3.49 3.83
CA ASN A 154 -6.28 4.50 4.32
C ASN A 154 -7.51 4.61 3.43
N THR A 155 -7.33 4.42 2.12
CA THR A 155 -8.39 4.47 1.12
C THR A 155 -8.15 3.46 0.00
N LYS A 156 -9.23 3.02 -0.65
CA LYS A 156 -9.17 2.18 -1.86
C LYS A 156 -8.41 2.84 -3.00
N ALA A 157 -8.70 4.14 -3.19
CA ALA A 157 -8.09 4.95 -4.24
C ALA A 157 -6.56 4.97 -4.13
N GLU A 158 -6.01 4.95 -2.91
CA GLU A 158 -4.57 4.87 -2.70
C GLU A 158 -3.95 3.64 -3.39
N VAL A 159 -4.56 2.46 -3.23
CA VAL A 159 -4.07 1.21 -3.84
C VAL A 159 -4.14 1.30 -5.35
N LYS A 160 -5.28 1.76 -5.88
CA LYS A 160 -5.49 1.95 -7.32
C LYS A 160 -4.47 2.93 -7.91
N THR A 161 -4.25 4.08 -7.29
CA THR A 161 -3.29 5.10 -7.74
C THR A 161 -1.86 4.56 -7.73
N ARG A 162 -1.44 3.84 -6.67
CA ARG A 162 -0.12 3.21 -6.63
C ARG A 162 0.06 2.18 -7.76
N ALA A 163 -0.96 1.36 -8.01
CA ALA A 163 -0.91 0.35 -9.06
C ALA A 163 -0.84 0.95 -10.47
N ILE A 164 -1.65 1.98 -10.77
CA ILE A 164 -1.64 2.69 -12.06
C ILE A 164 -0.30 3.41 -12.27
N LEU A 165 0.23 4.06 -11.22
CA LEU A 165 1.54 4.71 -11.29
C LEU A 165 2.65 3.71 -11.63
N LEU A 166 2.67 2.56 -10.95
CA LEU A 166 3.66 1.52 -11.23
C LEU A 166 3.51 0.96 -12.64
N ALA A 167 2.28 0.69 -13.10
CA ALA A 167 2.02 0.26 -14.47
C ALA A 167 2.57 1.27 -15.49
N SER A 168 2.32 2.57 -15.27
CA SER A 168 2.85 3.63 -16.12
C SER A 168 4.38 3.68 -16.14
N ILE A 169 5.04 3.51 -15.00
CA ILE A 169 6.51 3.46 -14.92
C ILE A 169 7.08 2.29 -15.73
N LEU A 170 6.38 1.15 -15.72
CA LEU A 170 6.76 -0.07 -16.42
C LEU A 170 6.30 -0.09 -17.89
N GLY A 171 5.67 0.99 -18.38
CA GLY A 171 5.15 1.06 -19.74
C GLY A 171 3.96 0.12 -20.01
N VAL A 172 3.27 -0.32 -18.96
CA VAL A 172 2.07 -1.16 -19.05
C VAL A 172 0.83 -0.28 -18.99
N ARG A 173 -0.08 -0.45 -19.95
CA ARG A 173 -1.35 0.28 -19.99
C ARG A 173 -2.35 -0.35 -19.03
N LEU A 174 -2.70 0.35 -17.96
CA LEU A 174 -3.71 -0.07 -16.98
C LEU A 174 -4.75 1.05 -16.82
N ASP A 175 -5.91 0.88 -17.46
CA ASP A 175 -7.00 1.86 -17.49
C ASP A 175 -8.37 1.16 -17.66
N SER A 176 -9.45 1.92 -17.86
CA SER A 176 -10.79 1.32 -18.01
C SER A 176 -10.97 0.46 -19.27
N GLU A 177 -10.13 0.64 -20.29
CA GLU A 177 -10.13 -0.22 -21.49
C GLU A 177 -9.27 -1.47 -21.28
N HIS A 178 -8.21 -1.36 -20.47
CA HIS A 178 -7.30 -2.43 -20.07
C HIS A 178 -7.34 -2.60 -18.54
N PRO A 179 -8.48 -3.03 -17.95
CA PRO A 179 -8.69 -2.95 -16.50
C PRO A 179 -8.03 -4.09 -15.73
N GLN A 180 -7.24 -4.92 -16.39
CA GLN A 180 -6.58 -6.05 -15.76
C GLN A 180 -5.29 -6.39 -16.48
N GLU A 181 -4.16 -6.32 -15.76
CA GLU A 181 -2.84 -6.58 -16.35
C GLU A 181 -1.90 -7.30 -15.38
N THR A 182 -0.87 -7.94 -15.95
CA THR A 182 0.27 -8.45 -15.17
C THR A 182 1.48 -7.57 -15.41
N LEU A 183 1.96 -6.95 -14.35
CA LEU A 183 3.14 -6.10 -14.36
C LEU A 183 4.41 -6.95 -14.22
N PRO A 184 5.38 -6.82 -15.14
CA PRO A 184 6.67 -7.48 -15.04
C PRO A 184 7.55 -6.69 -14.05
N ILE A 185 7.51 -7.09 -12.78
CA ILE A 185 8.34 -6.48 -11.74
C ILE A 185 9.74 -7.09 -11.77
N ALA A 186 10.73 -6.34 -11.29
CA ALA A 186 12.09 -6.83 -11.10
C ALA A 186 12.15 -8.05 -10.14
N HIS A 187 13.29 -8.74 -10.13
CA HIS A 187 13.59 -9.84 -9.22
C HIS A 187 12.63 -11.06 -9.33
N GLY A 188 12.06 -11.28 -10.53
CA GLY A 188 11.14 -12.39 -10.77
C GLY A 188 9.79 -12.24 -10.06
N THR A 189 9.54 -11.09 -9.43
CA THR A 189 8.25 -10.77 -8.83
C THR A 189 7.23 -10.53 -9.94
N ARG A 190 6.03 -11.07 -9.75
CA ARG A 190 4.90 -10.84 -10.64
C ARG A 190 3.81 -10.15 -9.87
N MET A 191 3.27 -9.10 -10.45
CA MET A 191 2.18 -8.36 -9.86
C MET A 191 1.00 -8.35 -10.82
N HIS A 192 -0.11 -8.92 -10.41
CA HIS A 192 -1.37 -8.87 -11.14
C HIS A 192 -2.24 -7.79 -10.52
N VAL A 193 -2.85 -6.97 -11.38
CA VAL A 193 -3.73 -5.86 -10.95
C VAL A 193 -5.03 -5.95 -11.72
N THR A 194 -6.14 -5.78 -11.00
CA THR A 194 -7.48 -5.63 -11.56
C THR A 194 -8.14 -4.37 -10.99
N ILE A 195 -8.70 -3.54 -11.86
CA ILE A 195 -9.43 -2.31 -11.55
C ILE A 195 -10.80 -2.29 -12.24
N TYR A 196 -11.59 -1.25 -11.99
CA TYR A 196 -12.85 -1.01 -12.71
C TYR A 196 -12.62 -0.89 -14.23
N PRO A 197 -13.51 -1.42 -15.10
CA PRO A 197 -14.81 -2.05 -14.81
C PRO A 197 -14.78 -3.55 -14.53
N ARG A 198 -13.61 -4.18 -14.40
CA ARG A 198 -13.51 -5.63 -14.16
C ARG A 198 -13.93 -6.04 -12.75
N ILE A 199 -13.87 -5.10 -11.82
CA ILE A 199 -14.42 -5.19 -10.46
C ILE A 199 -15.54 -4.15 -10.28
N PRO A 200 -16.50 -4.37 -9.36
CA PRO A 200 -17.64 -3.47 -9.19
C PRO A 200 -17.28 -2.12 -8.53
N ASP A 201 -16.11 -2.02 -7.90
CA ASP A 201 -15.68 -0.83 -7.16
C ASP A 201 -14.88 0.11 -8.07
N VAL A 202 -15.38 1.34 -8.27
CA VAL A 202 -14.76 2.33 -9.16
C VAL A 202 -13.42 2.83 -8.61
N ASP A 203 -13.33 2.99 -7.29
CA ASP A 203 -12.12 3.48 -6.61
C ASP A 203 -11.22 2.33 -6.15
N GLY A 204 -11.72 1.10 -6.23
CA GLY A 204 -11.04 -0.12 -5.83
C GLY A 204 -9.94 -0.59 -6.78
N ALA A 205 -9.12 -1.47 -6.23
CA ALA A 205 -8.19 -2.30 -6.95
C ALA A 205 -8.02 -3.63 -6.22
N LEU A 206 -7.88 -4.71 -7.00
CA LEU A 206 -7.39 -6.00 -6.52
C LEU A 206 -5.97 -6.16 -7.01
N VAL A 207 -5.05 -6.42 -6.10
CA VAL A 207 -3.63 -6.60 -6.39
C VAL A 207 -3.18 -7.94 -5.83
N CYS A 208 -2.47 -8.71 -6.63
CA CYS A 208 -1.81 -9.93 -6.20
C CYS A 208 -0.32 -9.84 -6.57
N ILE A 209 0.54 -9.81 -5.57
CA ILE A 209 2.00 -9.77 -5.72
C ILE A 209 2.53 -11.14 -5.31
N ARG A 210 3.17 -11.83 -6.26
CA ARG A 210 3.85 -13.10 -6.01
C ARG A 210 5.34 -12.94 -6.26
N ARG A 211 6.14 -13.15 -5.22
CA ARG A 211 7.59 -13.07 -5.35
C ARG A 211 8.11 -14.25 -6.16
N GLY A 212 9.11 -13.97 -6.99
CA GLY A 212 9.94 -15.02 -7.56
C GLY A 212 10.60 -15.78 -6.43
N ARG A 213 10.62 -17.11 -6.50
CA ARG A 213 11.43 -17.88 -5.56
C ARG A 213 12.89 -17.57 -5.83
N ARG A 214 13.65 -17.31 -4.76
CA ARG A 214 15.10 -17.14 -4.85
C ARG A 214 15.81 -18.46 -5.12
N GLU A 215 15.26 -19.56 -4.60
CA GLU A 215 15.78 -20.91 -4.77
C GLU A 215 14.78 -21.73 -5.58
N ALA A 216 15.26 -22.31 -6.69
CA ALA A 216 14.49 -23.28 -7.45
C ALA A 216 14.44 -24.60 -6.66
N TRP A 217 13.31 -25.30 -6.71
CA TRP A 217 13.25 -26.64 -6.15
C TRP A 217 14.10 -27.58 -6.97
N ASP A 218 14.89 -28.40 -6.27
CA ASP A 218 15.50 -29.56 -6.88
C ASP A 218 14.49 -30.74 -6.91
N LEU A 219 14.94 -31.87 -7.44
CA LEU A 219 14.09 -33.05 -7.56
C LEU A 219 13.76 -33.66 -6.18
N ASP A 220 14.66 -33.53 -5.21
CA ASP A 220 14.51 -34.08 -3.86
C ASP A 220 13.51 -33.22 -3.04
N ASP A 221 13.49 -31.90 -3.26
CA ASP A 221 12.47 -30.99 -2.75
C ASP A 221 11.07 -31.40 -3.23
N ILE A 222 10.91 -31.67 -4.53
CA ILE A 222 9.62 -32.06 -5.13
C ILE A 222 9.15 -33.41 -4.56
N LEU A 223 10.08 -34.36 -4.39
CA LEU A 223 9.84 -35.65 -3.76
C LEU A 223 9.37 -35.49 -2.30
N SER A 224 10.07 -34.68 -1.50
CA SER A 224 9.76 -34.44 -0.09
C SER A 224 8.37 -33.81 0.12
N ARG A 225 7.89 -33.05 -0.87
CA ARG A 225 6.57 -32.41 -0.88
C ARG A 225 5.46 -33.35 -1.33
N GLY A 226 5.78 -34.59 -1.68
CA GLY A 226 4.83 -35.60 -2.15
C GLY A 226 4.18 -35.25 -3.49
N THR A 227 4.79 -34.35 -4.27
CA THR A 227 4.27 -34.01 -5.61
C THR A 227 4.53 -35.14 -6.61
N ILE A 228 5.64 -35.86 -6.41
CA ILE A 228 5.99 -37.09 -7.14
C ILE A 228 6.45 -38.16 -6.14
N ASN A 229 6.44 -39.42 -6.56
CA ASN A 229 7.06 -40.52 -5.81
C ASN A 229 8.47 -40.84 -6.35
N THR A 230 9.15 -41.75 -5.65
CA THR A 230 10.54 -42.14 -5.95
C THR A 230 10.67 -42.72 -7.34
N GLU A 231 9.69 -43.51 -7.78
CA GLU A 231 9.68 -44.15 -9.10
C GLU A 231 9.63 -43.11 -10.23
N ILE A 232 8.81 -42.07 -10.09
CA ILE A 232 8.76 -40.97 -11.07
C ILE A 232 10.06 -40.17 -11.04
N ALA A 233 10.63 -39.91 -9.86
CA ALA A 233 11.90 -39.19 -9.75
C ALA A 233 13.05 -39.95 -10.43
N GLU A 234 13.15 -41.27 -10.25
CA GLU A 234 14.13 -42.12 -10.91
C GLU A 234 13.93 -42.17 -12.43
N LEU A 235 12.68 -42.31 -12.88
CA LEU A 235 12.36 -42.26 -14.30
C LEU A 235 12.78 -40.94 -14.94
N LEU A 236 12.51 -39.81 -14.28
CA LEU A 236 12.93 -38.49 -14.76
C LEU A 236 14.46 -38.37 -14.82
N LYS A 237 15.19 -38.88 -13.81
CA LYS A 237 16.67 -38.91 -13.83
C LYS A 237 17.19 -39.71 -15.04
N LEU A 238 16.58 -40.85 -15.37
CA LEU A 238 16.95 -41.67 -16.52
C LEU A 238 16.65 -40.99 -17.85
N LEU A 239 15.45 -40.42 -18.03
CA LEU A 239 15.03 -39.74 -19.26
C LEU A 239 15.92 -38.52 -19.55
N VAL A 240 16.21 -37.70 -18.53
CA VAL A 240 17.10 -36.53 -18.66
C VAL A 240 18.53 -36.98 -18.94
N GLY A 241 19.03 -38.01 -18.24
CA GLY A 241 20.35 -38.58 -18.48
C GLY A 241 20.52 -39.14 -19.89
N ALA A 242 19.47 -39.72 -20.46
CA ALA A 242 19.41 -40.20 -21.84
C ALA A 242 19.12 -39.09 -22.88
N ARG A 243 18.94 -37.83 -22.45
CA ARG A 243 18.59 -36.68 -23.30
C ARG A 243 17.31 -36.88 -24.10
N CYS A 244 16.34 -37.58 -23.52
CA CYS A 244 15.02 -37.72 -24.13
C CYS A 244 14.29 -36.36 -24.13
N ALA A 245 13.49 -36.11 -25.16
CA ALA A 245 12.56 -34.99 -25.16
C ALA A 245 11.41 -35.31 -24.18
N VAL A 246 11.21 -34.45 -23.19
CA VAL A 246 10.16 -34.59 -22.16
C VAL A 246 9.35 -33.30 -22.12
N ILE A 247 8.03 -33.43 -22.10
CA ILE A 247 7.09 -32.32 -21.91
C ILE A 247 6.43 -32.54 -20.54
N ILE A 248 6.40 -31.48 -19.74
CA ILE A 248 5.75 -31.43 -18.42
C ILE A 248 4.42 -30.71 -18.57
#